data_AF-A0A453K6J5-F1
#
_entry.id   AF-A0A453K6J5-F1
#
_cell.length_a   1.000
_cell.length_b   1.000
_cell.length_c   1.000
_cell.angle_alpha   90.00
_cell.angle_beta   90.00
_cell.angle_gamma   90.00
#
_symmetry.space_group_name_H-M   'P 1'
#
loop_
_entity.id
_entity.type
_entity.pdbx_description
1 polymer ?
#
loop_
_entity_poly.entity_id
_entity_poly.type
_entity_poly.pdbx_seq_one_letter_code
_entity_poly.pdbx_strand_id
1 'polypeptide(L)'
;MQVDPDLARTVLVSTKLDTKIPQFARASDVEVFLHPPTCVLDGSLLGDSPFFTSVPSGRVGSCHEAVFRSNEEFKKAISLRELDDVTSLEDKLGRSLTREEKNRIGVSNLRLFLEELLQNRYIESVPSIIPLLEKEHRAASRKLRKVTQEISDLDEAKLKEKARLFHDSFLTKLSLLLKGMVVAPPDKFGETLINERINGGTFTGSENFQLPNKMMANAGMRLYGGAQYHRAMAEFRLVVGSIKCPPITREEIVNACGVEDIHDGTNYSRTACVIAVAKACDTFEPFLHQVEF
;
A
#
# COMPACT_ATOMS: atom_id res chain seq x y z
N MET A 1 -32.44 -0.16 -11.04
CA MET A 1 -32.39 -0.78 -9.71
C MET A 1 -33.42 -0.06 -8.84
N GLN A 2 -34.50 -0.74 -8.47
CA GLN A 2 -35.53 -0.17 -7.58
C GLN A 2 -34.98 -0.17 -6.15
N VAL A 3 -35.09 0.96 -5.43
CA VAL A 3 -34.45 1.15 -4.13
C VAL A 3 -35.23 0.44 -3.01
N ASP A 4 -36.55 0.45 -3.08
CA ASP A 4 -37.44 -0.19 -2.09
C ASP A 4 -38.60 -0.88 -2.83
N PRO A 5 -38.38 -2.10 -3.38
CA PRO A 5 -39.38 -2.78 -4.20
C PRO A 5 -40.64 -3.15 -3.41
N ASP A 6 -40.50 -3.47 -2.12
CA ASP A 6 -41.60 -3.95 -1.27
C ASP A 6 -42.28 -2.82 -0.48
N LEU A 7 -41.83 -1.57 -0.67
CA LEU A 7 -42.30 -0.37 0.05
C LEU A 7 -42.18 -0.45 1.59
N ALA A 8 -41.39 -1.39 2.11
CA ALA A 8 -41.23 -1.66 3.53
C ALA A 8 -40.59 -0.50 4.32
N ARG A 9 -39.94 0.44 3.62
CA ARG A 9 -39.34 1.65 4.20
C ARG A 9 -39.84 2.93 3.53
N THR A 10 -40.98 2.87 2.84
CA THR A 10 -41.55 3.98 2.07
C THR A 10 -42.89 4.42 2.64
N VAL A 11 -43.03 5.70 2.97
CA VAL A 11 -44.30 6.31 3.37
C VAL A 11 -44.92 7.01 2.17
N LEU A 12 -46.16 6.66 1.84
CA LEU A 12 -46.88 7.27 0.73
C LEU A 12 -47.68 8.49 1.20
N VAL A 13 -47.48 9.62 0.53
CA VAL A 13 -48.18 10.88 0.84
C VAL A 13 -48.81 11.45 -0.43
N SER A 14 -50.13 11.51 -0.46
CA SER A 14 -50.88 12.22 -1.49
C SER A 14 -51.05 13.68 -1.07
N THR A 15 -50.55 14.59 -1.89
CA THR A 15 -50.62 16.04 -1.64
C THR A 15 -51.75 16.69 -2.44
N LYS A 16 -52.04 17.96 -2.15
CA LYS A 16 -53.07 18.77 -2.81
C LYS A 16 -54.47 18.17 -2.67
N LEU A 17 -54.76 17.59 -1.51
CA LEU A 17 -56.05 16.98 -1.20
C LEU A 17 -57.19 18.00 -1.38
N ASP A 18 -56.96 19.25 -0.99
CA ASP A 18 -57.82 20.43 -1.20
C ASP A 18 -58.32 20.58 -2.64
N THR A 19 -57.45 20.33 -3.62
CA THR A 19 -57.81 20.42 -5.03
C THR A 19 -58.54 19.18 -5.53
N LYS A 20 -58.35 18.04 -4.85
CA LYS A 20 -58.94 16.75 -5.22
C LYS A 20 -60.34 16.56 -4.67
N ILE A 21 -60.63 17.02 -3.46
CA ILE A 21 -61.96 16.88 -2.84
C ILE A 21 -63.10 17.40 -3.73
N PRO A 22 -63.00 18.58 -4.38
CA PRO A 22 -64.05 19.08 -5.26
C PRO A 22 -64.29 18.24 -6.51
N GLN A 23 -63.27 17.47 -6.96
CA GLN A 23 -63.33 16.65 -8.17
C GLN A 23 -64.14 15.36 -7.97
N PHE A 24 -64.42 14.96 -6.72
CA PHE A 24 -65.25 13.80 -6.44
C PHE A 24 -66.72 14.09 -6.76
N ALA A 25 -67.29 13.26 -7.64
CA ALA A 25 -68.68 13.38 -8.07
C ALA A 25 -69.62 12.58 -7.15
N ARG A 26 -69.13 11.47 -6.59
CA ARG A 26 -69.90 10.56 -5.72
C ARG A 26 -69.14 10.22 -4.45
N ALA A 27 -69.88 9.87 -3.39
CA ALA A 27 -69.31 9.39 -2.13
C ALA A 27 -68.44 8.13 -2.33
N SER A 28 -68.81 7.25 -3.27
CA SER A 28 -68.03 6.07 -3.64
C SER A 28 -66.63 6.41 -4.14
N ASP A 29 -66.46 7.54 -4.81
CA ASP A 29 -65.16 7.97 -5.35
C ASP A 29 -64.22 8.34 -4.19
N VAL A 30 -64.77 8.94 -3.13
CA VAL A 30 -64.05 9.28 -1.91
C VAL A 30 -63.65 8.01 -1.15
N GLU A 31 -64.56 7.04 -1.02
CA GLU A 31 -64.27 5.78 -0.32
C GLU A 31 -63.15 4.99 -0.99
N VAL A 32 -63.18 4.86 -2.32
CA VAL A 32 -62.10 4.19 -3.09
C VAL A 32 -60.79 4.95 -3.00
N PHE A 33 -60.82 6.28 -2.91
CA PHE A 33 -59.63 7.10 -2.78
C PHE A 33 -58.97 6.96 -1.41
N LEU A 34 -59.77 6.95 -0.33
CA LEU A 34 -59.27 6.78 1.04
C LEU A 34 -58.85 5.33 1.33
N HIS A 35 -59.51 4.35 0.70
CA HIS A 35 -59.23 2.92 0.84
C HIS A 35 -58.94 2.29 -0.53
N PRO A 36 -57.75 2.56 -1.11
CA PRO A 36 -57.38 1.95 -2.37
C PRO A 36 -57.35 0.41 -2.24
N PRO A 37 -57.82 -0.34 -3.26
CA PRO A 37 -57.80 -1.80 -3.23
C PRO A 37 -56.38 -2.35 -3.02
N THR A 38 -56.26 -3.39 -2.20
CA THR A 38 -54.98 -4.03 -1.86
C THR A 38 -54.20 -4.54 -3.06
N CYS A 39 -54.87 -4.87 -4.18
CA CYS A 39 -54.20 -5.28 -5.42
C CYS A 39 -53.43 -4.16 -6.15
N VAL A 40 -53.64 -2.89 -5.77
CA VAL A 40 -52.91 -1.73 -6.30
C VAL A 40 -51.65 -1.44 -5.47
N LEU A 41 -51.61 -1.93 -4.22
CA LEU A 41 -50.52 -1.76 -3.27
C LEU A 41 -49.94 -3.16 -2.95
N ASP A 42 -49.23 -3.74 -3.91
CA ASP A 42 -48.69 -5.12 -3.87
C ASP A 42 -47.55 -5.33 -2.85
N GLY A 43 -47.42 -4.47 -1.85
CA GLY A 43 -46.38 -4.50 -0.82
C GLY A 43 -46.90 -4.09 0.54
N SER A 44 -46.23 -4.55 1.61
CA SER A 44 -46.51 -4.14 3.00
C SER A 44 -46.12 -2.67 3.17
N LEU A 45 -46.99 -1.76 2.72
CA LEU A 45 -46.77 -0.33 2.80
C LEU A 45 -46.46 0.06 4.25
N LEU A 46 -45.41 0.84 4.45
CA LEU A 46 -45.08 1.30 5.79
C LEU A 46 -46.19 2.20 6.32
N GLY A 47 -46.94 1.67 7.30
CA GLY A 47 -48.12 2.32 7.86
C GLY A 47 -49.41 1.99 7.13
N ASP A 48 -49.51 0.91 6.36
CA ASP A 48 -50.72 0.24 5.83
C ASP A 48 -51.62 1.04 4.87
N SER A 49 -51.56 2.38 4.88
CA SER A 49 -52.39 3.28 4.05
C SER A 49 -51.67 4.61 3.79
N PRO A 50 -51.93 5.28 2.65
CA PRO A 50 -51.37 6.59 2.36
C PRO A 50 -51.85 7.68 3.33
N PHE A 51 -51.02 8.70 3.52
CA PHE A 51 -51.42 9.95 4.15
C PHE A 51 -51.90 10.96 3.10
N PHE A 52 -52.92 11.74 3.43
CA PHE A 52 -53.49 12.75 2.57
C PHE A 52 -53.28 14.13 3.18
N THR A 53 -52.65 15.04 2.45
CA THR A 53 -52.26 16.35 2.98
C THR A 53 -52.61 17.48 2.02
N SER A 54 -52.99 18.61 2.60
CA SER A 54 -53.06 19.90 1.92
C SER A 54 -52.19 20.89 2.66
N VAL A 55 -51.41 21.66 1.90
CA VAL A 55 -50.52 22.68 2.47
C VAL A 55 -50.95 24.02 1.90
N PRO A 56 -51.27 25.02 2.74
CA PRO A 56 -51.57 26.37 2.28
C PRO A 56 -50.44 26.91 1.39
N SER A 57 -50.79 27.45 0.24
CA SER A 57 -49.81 28.02 -0.70
C SER A 57 -49.41 29.43 -0.27
N GLY A 58 -48.12 29.69 -0.13
CA GLY A 58 -47.62 31.03 0.18
C GLY A 58 -46.27 31.02 0.89
N ARG A 59 -45.51 32.11 0.76
CA ARG A 59 -44.24 32.28 1.48
C ARG A 59 -44.50 32.82 2.88
N VAL A 60 -43.69 32.37 3.83
CA VAL A 60 -43.63 32.91 5.18
C VAL A 60 -42.54 33.96 5.26
N GLY A 61 -42.83 35.14 5.78
CA GLY A 61 -41.84 36.21 5.96
C GLY A 61 -42.44 37.58 6.27
N SER A 62 -41.57 38.57 6.44
CA SER A 62 -41.95 39.97 6.68
C SER A 62 -42.05 40.81 5.40
N CYS A 63 -41.68 40.25 4.24
CA CYS A 63 -41.73 40.96 2.97
C CYS A 63 -43.18 41.20 2.50
N HIS A 64 -43.34 42.17 1.59
CA HIS A 64 -44.66 42.51 1.03
C HIS A 64 -45.33 41.34 0.30
N GLU A 65 -44.55 40.41 -0.26
CA GLU A 65 -45.03 39.23 -0.98
C GLU A 65 -45.30 38.01 -0.07
N ALA A 66 -45.03 38.12 1.24
CA ALA A 66 -45.30 37.03 2.17
C ALA A 66 -46.81 36.92 2.44
N VAL A 67 -47.35 35.73 2.18
CA VAL A 67 -48.75 35.39 2.47
C VAL A 67 -48.96 35.19 3.96
N PHE A 68 -47.94 34.68 4.66
CA PHE A 68 -47.95 34.47 6.10
C PHE A 68 -46.85 35.31 6.75
N ARG A 69 -47.20 36.12 7.76
CA ARG A 69 -46.28 37.02 8.46
C ARG A 69 -45.33 36.29 9.40
N SER A 70 -45.70 35.09 9.87
CA SER A 70 -44.89 34.28 10.78
C SER A 70 -45.11 32.78 10.60
N ASN A 71 -44.17 31.98 11.13
CA ASN A 71 -44.31 30.52 11.15
C ASN A 71 -45.54 30.07 11.95
N GLU A 72 -45.90 30.79 13.02
CA GLU A 72 -47.09 30.46 13.82
C GLU A 72 -48.39 30.73 13.07
N GLU A 73 -48.44 31.80 12.28
CA GLU A 73 -49.58 32.06 11.39
C GLU A 73 -49.72 30.97 10.33
N PHE A 74 -48.61 30.53 9.73
CA PHE A 74 -48.62 29.44 8.77
C PHE A 74 -49.07 28.11 9.38
N LYS A 75 -48.61 27.78 10.60
CA LYS A 75 -49.08 26.59 11.34
C LYS A 75 -50.58 26.64 11.60
N LYS A 76 -51.11 27.80 12.03
CA LYS A 76 -52.55 27.99 12.21
C LYS A 76 -53.30 27.80 10.89
N ALA A 77 -52.78 28.32 9.79
CA ALA A 77 -53.37 28.13 8.47
C ALA A 77 -53.38 26.67 8.04
N ILE A 78 -52.32 25.89 8.36
CA ILE A 78 -52.30 24.43 8.15
C ILE A 78 -53.41 23.77 8.96
N SER A 79 -53.51 24.04 10.27
CA SER A 79 -54.52 23.41 11.12
C SER A 79 -55.95 23.75 10.67
N LEU A 80 -56.20 24.99 10.22
CA LEU A 80 -57.48 25.37 9.63
C LEU A 80 -57.76 24.62 8.33
N ARG A 81 -56.76 24.51 7.45
CA ARG A 81 -56.90 23.77 6.19
C ARG A 81 -57.18 22.29 6.41
N GLU A 82 -56.53 21.67 7.39
CA GLU A 82 -56.78 20.28 7.79
C GLU A 82 -58.22 20.08 8.26
N LEU A 83 -58.75 21.03 9.04
CA LEU A 83 -60.14 21.00 9.46
C LEU A 83 -61.09 21.15 8.27
N ASP A 84 -60.80 22.07 7.35
CA ASP A 84 -61.59 22.30 6.14
C ASP A 84 -61.59 21.08 5.20
N ASP A 85 -60.47 20.36 5.10
CA ASP A 85 -60.38 19.14 4.31
C ASP A 85 -61.24 18.03 4.91
N VAL A 86 -61.22 17.88 6.25
CA VAL A 86 -62.04 16.90 6.97
C VAL A 86 -63.53 17.21 6.77
N THR A 87 -63.96 18.46 6.95
CA THR A 87 -65.36 18.84 6.76
C THR A 87 -65.80 18.64 5.31
N SER A 88 -64.98 19.06 4.34
CA SER A 88 -65.28 18.89 2.91
C SER A 88 -65.38 17.41 2.51
N LEU A 89 -64.58 16.53 3.11
CA LEU A 89 -64.66 15.09 2.90
C LEU A 89 -65.93 14.50 3.53
N GLU A 90 -66.24 14.86 4.78
CA GLU A 90 -67.46 14.40 5.47
C GLU A 90 -68.74 14.83 4.72
N ASP A 91 -68.77 16.06 4.19
CA ASP A 91 -69.87 16.57 3.37
C ASP A 91 -70.04 15.77 2.06
N LYS A 92 -68.92 15.42 1.40
CA LYS A 92 -68.95 14.63 0.16
C LYS A 92 -69.32 13.16 0.39
N LEU A 93 -68.94 12.61 1.53
CA LEU A 93 -69.27 11.25 1.96
C LEU A 93 -70.70 11.12 2.50
N GLY A 94 -71.28 12.21 3.01
CA GLY A 94 -72.57 12.19 3.69
C GLY A 94 -72.54 11.48 5.06
N ARG A 95 -71.34 11.27 5.62
CA ARG A 95 -71.11 10.66 6.94
C ARG A 95 -69.85 11.24 7.57
N SER A 96 -69.75 11.13 8.90
CA SER A 96 -68.50 11.44 9.60
C SER A 96 -67.40 10.43 9.24
N LEU A 97 -66.15 10.91 9.19
CA LEU A 97 -64.98 10.06 8.99
C LEU A 97 -64.72 9.25 10.27
N THR A 98 -64.31 8.01 10.09
CA THR A 98 -63.83 7.13 11.14
C THR A 98 -62.53 7.66 11.75
N ARG A 99 -62.18 7.17 12.94
CA ARG A 99 -60.93 7.56 13.61
C ARG A 99 -59.70 7.20 12.78
N GLU A 100 -59.73 6.06 12.09
CA GLU A 100 -58.64 5.57 11.25
C GLU A 100 -58.46 6.48 10.01
N GLU A 101 -59.54 6.84 9.32
CA GLU A 101 -59.51 7.79 8.20
C GLU A 101 -58.97 9.16 8.66
N LYS A 102 -59.43 9.67 9.82
CA LYS A 102 -58.97 10.95 10.37
C LYS A 102 -57.48 10.95 10.70
N ASN A 103 -56.94 9.84 11.21
CA ASN A 103 -55.52 9.70 11.52
C ASN A 103 -54.62 9.74 10.27
N ARG A 104 -55.17 9.60 9.07
CA ARG A 104 -54.42 9.65 7.80
C ARG A 104 -54.56 10.97 7.06
N ILE A 105 -55.34 11.91 7.58
CA ILE A 105 -55.54 13.23 6.98
C ILE A 105 -54.75 14.28 7.75
N GLY A 106 -54.08 15.15 7.02
CA GLY A 106 -53.36 16.30 7.54
C GLY A 106 -51.86 16.07 7.75
N VAL A 107 -51.13 17.18 7.67
CA VAL A 107 -49.69 17.29 7.94
C VAL A 107 -49.40 17.01 9.42
N SER A 108 -50.29 17.42 10.32
CA SER A 108 -50.15 17.19 11.76
C SER A 108 -50.04 15.70 12.11
N ASN A 109 -50.94 14.88 11.56
CA ASN A 109 -50.93 13.43 11.80
C ASN A 109 -49.77 12.73 11.09
N LEU A 110 -49.46 13.14 9.85
CA LEU A 110 -48.28 12.65 9.14
C LEU A 110 -47.00 12.93 9.93
N ARG A 111 -46.86 14.14 10.51
CA ARG A 111 -45.72 14.51 11.34
C ARG A 111 -45.59 13.59 12.55
N LEU A 112 -46.67 13.39 13.31
CA LEU A 112 -46.65 12.51 14.49
C LEU A 112 -46.22 11.09 14.13
N PHE A 113 -46.77 10.55 13.04
CA PHE A 113 -46.38 9.24 12.53
C PHE A 113 -44.90 9.16 12.15
N LEU A 114 -44.39 10.17 11.42
CA LEU A 114 -42.98 10.21 11.02
C LEU A 114 -42.03 10.39 12.21
N GLU A 115 -42.41 11.18 13.22
CA GLU A 115 -41.64 11.37 14.45
C GLU A 115 -41.51 10.05 15.23
N GLU A 116 -42.61 9.33 15.41
CA GLU A 116 -42.63 8.02 16.08
C GLU A 116 -41.84 6.98 15.28
N LEU A 117 -42.06 6.92 13.95
CA LEU A 117 -41.34 6.01 13.07
C LEU A 117 -39.83 6.27 13.13
N LEU A 118 -39.41 7.53 13.05
CA LEU A 118 -37.99 7.91 13.12
C LEU A 118 -37.38 7.51 14.46
N GLN A 119 -38.08 7.78 15.57
CA GLN A 119 -37.61 7.42 16.91
C GLN A 119 -37.42 5.90 17.04
N ASN A 120 -38.41 5.11 16.61
CA ASN A 120 -38.34 3.65 16.65
C ASN A 120 -37.19 3.12 15.79
N ARG A 121 -37.06 3.59 14.54
CA ARG A 121 -35.96 3.18 13.65
C ARG A 121 -34.60 3.59 14.17
N TYR A 122 -34.48 4.75 14.80
CA TYR A 122 -33.24 5.19 15.43
C TYR A 122 -32.85 4.23 16.54
N ILE A 123 -33.75 3.95 17.49
CA ILE A 123 -33.50 3.05 18.63
C ILE A 123 -33.16 1.63 18.14
N GLU A 124 -33.89 1.10 17.15
CA GLU A 124 -33.62 -0.21 16.53
C GLU A 124 -32.24 -0.27 15.86
N SER A 125 -31.80 0.82 15.24
CA SER A 125 -30.55 0.86 14.47
C SER A 125 -29.31 1.06 15.36
N VAL A 126 -29.44 1.77 16.49
CA VAL A 126 -28.32 2.12 17.39
C VAL A 126 -27.44 0.92 17.79
N PRO A 127 -27.99 -0.25 18.20
CA PRO A 127 -27.19 -1.42 18.54
C PRO A 127 -26.30 -1.93 17.41
N SER A 128 -26.68 -1.69 16.14
CA SER A 128 -25.88 -2.09 14.97
C SER A 128 -24.87 -1.02 14.56
N ILE A 129 -25.23 0.27 14.71
CA ILE A 129 -24.41 1.40 14.29
C ILE A 129 -23.22 1.60 15.22
N ILE A 130 -23.41 1.51 16.54
CA ILE A 130 -22.33 1.76 17.51
C ILE A 130 -21.13 0.82 17.28
N PRO A 131 -21.30 -0.52 17.21
CA PRO A 131 -20.17 -1.43 16.96
C PRO A 131 -19.50 -1.19 15.61
N LEU A 132 -20.26 -0.80 14.58
CA LEU A 132 -19.71 -0.45 13.28
C LEU A 132 -18.80 0.79 13.38
N LEU A 133 -19.28 1.86 14.03
CA LEU A 133 -18.49 3.08 14.25
C LEU A 133 -17.25 2.82 15.11
N GLU A 134 -17.36 2.02 16.17
CA GLU A 134 -16.22 1.62 16.99
C GLU A 134 -15.18 0.83 16.19
N LYS A 135 -15.64 -0.10 15.33
CA LYS A 135 -14.77 -0.90 14.47
C LYS A 135 -14.01 -0.01 13.49
N GLU A 136 -14.70 0.91 12.83
CA GLU A 136 -14.07 1.87 11.90
C GLU A 136 -13.10 2.80 12.62
N HIS A 137 -13.47 3.31 13.80
CA HIS A 137 -12.58 4.13 14.62
C HIS A 137 -11.30 3.38 15.02
N ARG A 138 -11.42 2.12 15.47
CA ARG A 138 -10.28 1.26 15.81
C ARG A 138 -9.42 0.96 14.56
N ALA A 139 -10.03 0.74 13.40
CA ALA A 139 -9.31 0.50 12.15
C ALA A 139 -8.51 1.75 11.73
N ALA A 140 -9.15 2.92 11.71
CA ALA A 140 -8.52 4.18 11.39
C ALA A 140 -7.37 4.52 12.35
N SER A 141 -7.58 4.35 13.65
CA SER A 141 -6.55 4.59 14.68
C SER A 141 -5.34 3.66 14.53
N ARG A 142 -5.55 2.38 14.21
CA ARG A 142 -4.44 1.45 13.92
C ARG A 142 -3.65 1.87 12.69
N LYS A 143 -4.34 2.26 11.61
CA LYS A 143 -3.70 2.73 10.38
C LYS A 143 -2.90 4.00 10.63
N LEU A 144 -3.44 4.95 11.40
CA LEU A 144 -2.75 6.18 11.77
C LEU A 144 -1.47 5.87 12.56
N ARG A 145 -1.57 5.05 13.61
CA ARG A 145 -0.38 4.65 14.41
C ARG A 145 0.71 3.99 13.55
N LYS A 146 0.32 3.14 12.61
CA LYS A 146 1.27 2.48 11.70
C LYS A 146 2.01 3.52 10.85
N VAL A 147 1.29 4.45 10.24
CA VAL A 147 1.89 5.51 9.42
C VAL A 147 2.77 6.43 10.25
N THR A 148 2.35 6.80 11.47
CA THR A 148 3.18 7.61 12.38
C THR A 148 4.48 6.89 12.75
N GLN A 149 4.44 5.57 12.97
CA GLN A 149 5.63 4.77 13.22
C GLN A 149 6.56 4.73 12.01
N GLU A 150 6.02 4.48 10.81
CA GLU A 150 6.78 4.48 9.56
C GLU A 150 7.48 5.83 9.32
N ILE A 151 6.78 6.95 9.54
CA ILE A 151 7.36 8.28 9.46
C ILE A 151 8.46 8.47 10.51
N SER A 152 8.24 8.01 11.76
CA SER A 152 9.25 8.08 12.80
C SER A 152 10.50 7.25 12.50
N ASP A 153 10.36 6.16 11.75
CA ASP A 153 11.47 5.30 11.34
C ASP A 153 12.26 5.86 10.15
N LEU A 154 11.65 6.77 9.38
CA LEU A 154 12.28 7.53 8.29
C LEU A 154 13.01 8.80 8.78
N ASP A 155 13.09 9.01 10.09
CA ASP A 155 13.90 10.06 10.68
C ASP A 155 15.37 9.96 10.23
N GLU A 156 15.91 11.08 9.76
CA GLU A 156 17.25 11.13 9.16
C GLU A 156 18.34 10.66 10.14
N ALA A 157 18.24 11.04 11.41
CA ALA A 157 19.21 10.64 12.42
C ALA A 157 19.16 9.13 12.68
N LYS A 158 17.95 8.54 12.79
CA LYS A 158 17.79 7.08 12.91
C LYS A 158 18.29 6.33 11.69
N LEU A 159 18.05 6.83 10.48
CA LEU A 159 18.54 6.21 9.25
C LEU A 159 20.07 6.24 9.17
N LYS A 160 20.69 7.39 9.52
CA LYS A 160 22.14 7.51 9.62
C LYS A 160 22.73 6.54 10.64
N GLU A 161 22.11 6.39 11.81
CA GLU A 161 22.58 5.43 12.82
C GLU A 161 22.44 3.98 12.34
N LYS A 162 21.32 3.60 11.71
CA LYS A 162 21.13 2.28 11.09
C LYS A 162 22.20 1.99 10.03
N ALA A 163 22.51 2.98 9.18
CA ALA A 163 23.55 2.86 8.17
C ALA A 163 24.93 2.68 8.81
N ARG A 164 25.24 3.43 9.88
CA ARG A 164 26.50 3.29 10.63
C ARG A 164 26.64 1.90 11.22
N LEU A 165 25.61 1.40 11.90
CA LEU A 165 25.60 0.05 12.48
C LEU A 165 25.78 -1.04 11.41
N PHE A 166 25.14 -0.88 10.26
CA PHE A 166 25.33 -1.79 9.14
C PHE A 166 26.77 -1.76 8.62
N HIS A 167 27.32 -0.57 8.40
CA HIS A 167 28.69 -0.38 7.94
C HIS A 167 29.69 -1.04 8.90
N ASP A 168 29.57 -0.79 10.20
CA ASP A 168 30.47 -1.35 11.22
C ASP A 168 30.36 -2.88 11.28
N SER A 169 29.13 -3.40 11.19
CA SER A 169 28.87 -4.85 11.14
C SER A 169 29.46 -5.49 9.89
N PHE A 170 29.31 -4.84 8.74
CA PHE A 170 29.85 -5.31 7.47
C PHE A 170 31.38 -5.38 7.50
N LEU A 171 32.05 -4.30 7.92
CA LEU A 171 33.51 -4.26 8.03
C LEU A 171 34.04 -5.30 9.02
N THR A 172 33.35 -5.47 10.14
CA THR A 172 33.70 -6.50 11.14
C THR A 172 33.61 -7.90 10.52
N LYS A 173 32.52 -8.21 9.82
CA LYS A 173 32.34 -9.51 9.16
C LYS A 173 33.36 -9.73 8.04
N LEU A 174 33.65 -8.71 7.24
CA LEU A 174 34.67 -8.79 6.19
C LEU A 174 36.06 -9.10 6.77
N SER A 175 36.44 -8.43 7.85
CA SER A 175 37.71 -8.71 8.54
C SER A 175 37.79 -10.16 9.04
N LEU A 176 36.70 -10.68 9.62
CA LEU A 176 36.64 -12.07 10.10
C LEU A 176 36.73 -13.07 8.94
N LEU A 177 36.08 -12.79 7.81
CA LEU A 177 36.16 -13.63 6.60
C LEU A 177 37.59 -13.69 6.05
N LEU A 178 38.30 -12.56 5.97
CA LEU A 178 39.69 -12.51 5.50
C LEU A 178 40.66 -13.23 6.45
N LYS A 179 40.40 -13.20 7.76
CA LYS A 179 41.17 -13.94 8.77
C LYS A 179 40.89 -15.45 8.77
N GLY A 180 39.96 -15.94 7.95
CA GLY A 180 39.63 -17.36 7.85
C GLY A 180 38.72 -17.88 8.96
N MET A 181 37.96 -17.00 9.63
CA MET A 181 36.99 -17.41 10.65
C MET A 181 35.76 -18.08 10.00
N VAL A 182 35.15 -19.03 10.70
CA VAL A 182 33.93 -19.71 10.24
C VAL A 182 32.71 -18.82 10.52
N VAL A 183 32.47 -17.84 9.64
CA VAL A 183 31.39 -16.84 9.79
C VAL A 183 30.19 -17.12 8.87
N ALA A 184 30.32 -18.02 7.89
CA ALA A 184 29.28 -18.31 6.92
C ALA A 184 29.23 -19.81 6.57
N PRO A 185 28.05 -20.37 6.22
CA PRO A 185 27.96 -21.76 5.77
C PRO A 185 28.73 -21.98 4.43
N PRO A 186 29.73 -22.88 4.39
CA PRO A 186 30.47 -23.19 3.15
C PRO A 186 29.56 -23.73 2.04
N ASP A 187 28.46 -24.39 2.41
CA ASP A 187 27.50 -24.96 1.45
C ASP A 187 26.69 -23.89 0.69
N LYS A 188 26.71 -22.65 1.15
CA LYS A 188 26.04 -21.54 0.45
C LYS A 188 27.03 -20.63 -0.25
N PHE A 189 28.10 -20.26 0.45
CA PHE A 189 29.00 -19.20 0.01
C PHE A 189 30.39 -19.69 -0.39
N GLY A 190 30.71 -20.95 -0.12
CA GLY A 190 32.00 -21.52 -0.50
C GLY A 190 32.02 -21.99 -1.95
N GLU A 191 33.19 -21.88 -2.57
CA GLU A 191 33.47 -22.31 -3.93
C GLU A 191 34.49 -23.45 -3.92
N THR A 192 34.35 -24.39 -4.87
CA THR A 192 35.41 -25.37 -5.14
C THR A 192 36.45 -24.74 -6.06
N LEU A 193 37.63 -25.34 -6.21
CA LEU A 193 38.64 -24.85 -7.15
C LEU A 193 38.12 -24.74 -8.59
N ILE A 194 37.22 -25.64 -8.99
CA ILE A 194 36.61 -25.62 -10.32
C ILE A 194 35.74 -24.37 -10.47
N ASN A 195 34.93 -24.06 -9.45
CA ASN A 195 34.08 -22.87 -9.46
C ASN A 195 34.92 -21.59 -9.52
N GLU A 196 35.98 -21.53 -8.72
CA GLU A 196 36.93 -20.41 -8.72
C GLU A 196 37.51 -20.16 -10.11
N ARG A 197 37.95 -21.23 -10.78
CA ARG A 197 38.53 -21.15 -12.12
C ARG A 197 37.53 -20.73 -13.20
N ILE A 198 36.27 -21.13 -13.05
CA ILE A 198 35.18 -20.73 -13.97
C ILE A 198 34.85 -19.24 -13.77
N ASN A 199 34.79 -18.77 -12.52
CA ASN A 199 34.32 -17.43 -12.19
C ASN A 199 35.43 -16.36 -12.24
N GLY A 200 36.65 -16.71 -11.85
CA GLY A 200 37.80 -15.79 -11.73
C GLY A 200 38.96 -16.10 -12.68
N GLY A 201 38.79 -17.05 -13.61
CA GLY A 201 39.83 -17.46 -14.54
C GLY A 201 40.83 -18.45 -13.94
N THR A 202 41.72 -18.97 -14.79
CA THR A 202 42.76 -19.92 -14.38
C THR A 202 44.13 -19.34 -14.68
N PHE A 203 45.06 -19.48 -13.73
CA PHE A 203 46.46 -19.16 -13.98
C PHE A 203 47.05 -20.13 -15.00
N THR A 204 47.48 -19.63 -16.16
CA THR A 204 48.08 -20.43 -17.23
C THR A 204 49.55 -20.05 -17.39
N GLY A 205 50.46 -21.03 -17.26
CA GLY A 205 51.88 -20.83 -17.54
C GLY A 205 52.19 -20.64 -19.03
N SER A 206 53.47 -20.49 -19.36
CA SER A 206 54.00 -20.22 -20.71
C SER A 206 53.57 -21.19 -21.83
N GLU A 207 53.01 -22.36 -21.51
CA GLU A 207 52.63 -23.39 -22.49
C GLU A 207 51.15 -23.81 -22.43
N ASN A 208 50.26 -22.92 -21.95
CA ASN A 208 48.83 -23.24 -21.72
C ASN A 208 48.61 -24.47 -20.80
N PHE A 209 49.62 -24.81 -19.99
CA PHE A 209 49.54 -25.91 -19.06
C PHE A 209 48.59 -25.57 -17.91
N GLN A 210 47.44 -26.24 -17.87
CA GLN A 210 46.50 -26.13 -16.78
C GLN A 210 46.90 -27.07 -15.64
N LEU A 211 47.11 -26.53 -14.44
CA LEU A 211 47.43 -27.33 -13.26
C LEU A 211 46.30 -28.34 -12.97
N PRO A 212 46.60 -29.65 -12.90
CA PRO A 212 45.60 -30.65 -12.50
C PRO A 212 45.04 -30.35 -11.11
N ASN A 213 43.72 -30.47 -10.93
CA ASN A 213 43.05 -30.20 -9.65
C ASN A 213 43.66 -30.97 -8.46
N LYS A 214 44.24 -32.16 -8.72
CA LYS A 214 44.88 -33.00 -7.70
C LYS A 214 46.15 -32.39 -7.09
N MET A 215 46.79 -31.42 -7.76
CA MET A 215 47.96 -30.73 -7.23
C MET A 215 47.60 -29.64 -6.21
N MET A 216 46.34 -29.22 -6.17
CA MET A 216 45.86 -28.19 -5.24
C MET A 216 45.27 -28.84 -3.99
N ALA A 217 45.81 -28.46 -2.82
CA ALA A 217 45.25 -28.87 -1.55
C ALA A 217 43.78 -28.40 -1.43
N ASN A 218 42.92 -29.26 -0.89
CA ASN A 218 41.50 -28.96 -0.67
C ASN A 218 40.74 -28.56 -1.94
N ALA A 219 41.16 -28.98 -3.14
CA ALA A 219 40.54 -28.59 -4.41
C ALA A 219 39.03 -28.91 -4.49
N GLY A 220 38.61 -30.03 -3.90
CA GLY A 220 37.20 -30.44 -3.83
C GLY A 220 36.40 -29.81 -2.68
N MET A 221 37.05 -29.09 -1.76
CA MET A 221 36.37 -28.46 -0.64
C MET A 221 35.84 -27.09 -1.03
N ARG A 222 34.72 -26.71 -0.42
CA ARG A 222 34.09 -25.40 -0.61
C ARG A 222 34.69 -24.39 0.36
N LEU A 223 35.47 -23.45 -0.17
CA LEU A 223 36.18 -22.44 0.61
C LEU A 223 35.67 -21.05 0.25
N TYR A 224 35.78 -20.10 1.17
CA TYR A 224 35.45 -18.70 0.95
C TYR A 224 36.43 -17.82 1.72
N GLY A 225 36.44 -16.52 1.41
CA GLY A 225 37.22 -15.52 2.15
C GLY A 225 38.72 -15.82 2.15
N GLY A 226 39.37 -15.73 3.31
CA GLY A 226 40.81 -15.93 3.44
C GLY A 226 41.29 -17.30 2.98
N ALA A 227 40.52 -18.37 3.22
CA ALA A 227 40.92 -19.72 2.83
C ALA A 227 40.93 -19.90 1.30
N GLN A 228 39.94 -19.33 0.61
CA GLN A 228 39.88 -19.28 -0.85
C GLN A 228 41.03 -18.42 -1.42
N TYR A 229 41.30 -17.25 -0.83
CA TYR A 229 42.45 -16.43 -1.22
C TYR A 229 43.78 -17.18 -1.09
N HIS A 230 43.99 -17.91 0.02
CA HIS A 230 45.18 -18.73 0.21
C HIS A 230 45.31 -19.84 -0.85
N ARG A 231 44.20 -20.45 -1.27
CA ARG A 231 44.20 -21.45 -2.35
C ARG A 231 44.60 -20.83 -3.69
N ALA A 232 44.04 -19.67 -4.05
CA ALA A 232 44.43 -18.95 -5.25
C ALA A 232 45.92 -18.55 -5.25
N MET A 233 46.44 -18.08 -4.10
CA MET A 233 47.86 -17.75 -3.94
C MET A 233 48.77 -18.98 -4.04
N ALA A 234 48.32 -20.14 -3.56
CA ALA A 234 49.06 -21.39 -3.72
C ALA A 234 49.11 -21.82 -5.19
N GLU A 235 48.01 -21.67 -5.94
CA GLU A 235 47.97 -21.95 -7.37
C GLU A 235 48.92 -21.04 -8.14
N PHE A 236 48.87 -19.72 -7.89
CA PHE A 236 49.78 -18.75 -8.48
C PHE A 236 51.26 -19.11 -8.24
N ARG A 237 51.62 -19.46 -7.01
CA ARG A 237 53.00 -19.87 -6.66
C ARG A 237 53.45 -21.11 -7.41
N LEU A 238 52.57 -22.10 -7.61
CA LEU A 238 52.89 -23.30 -8.36
C LEU A 238 53.12 -23.00 -9.84
N VAL A 239 52.26 -22.17 -10.44
CA VAL A 239 52.42 -21.74 -11.84
C VAL A 239 53.73 -20.98 -12.00
N VAL A 240 53.94 -19.93 -11.21
CA VAL A 240 55.16 -19.11 -11.25
C VAL A 240 56.41 -19.93 -10.97
N GLY A 241 56.39 -20.82 -9.98
CA GLY A 241 57.55 -21.65 -9.64
C GLY A 241 57.97 -22.64 -10.73
N SER A 242 57.09 -22.92 -11.70
CA SER A 242 57.39 -23.77 -12.85
C SER A 242 57.98 -23.01 -14.05
N ILE A 243 58.00 -21.68 -14.00
CA ILE A 243 58.47 -20.84 -15.10
C ILE A 243 60.00 -20.77 -15.06
N LYS A 244 60.62 -21.00 -16.21
CA LYS A 244 62.06 -20.78 -16.36
C LYS A 244 62.32 -19.29 -16.51
N CYS A 245 63.28 -18.79 -15.74
CA CYS A 245 63.78 -17.42 -15.93
C CYS A 245 64.25 -17.27 -17.39
N PRO A 246 63.85 -16.20 -18.10
CA PRO A 246 64.33 -15.98 -19.46
C PRO A 246 65.86 -15.94 -19.49
N PRO A 247 66.49 -16.47 -20.56
CA PRO A 247 67.94 -16.46 -20.66
C PRO A 247 68.46 -15.01 -20.61
N ILE A 248 69.54 -14.81 -19.88
CA ILE A 248 70.27 -13.55 -19.83
C ILE A 248 71.38 -13.62 -20.87
N THR A 249 71.35 -12.71 -21.84
CA THR A 249 72.34 -12.65 -22.92
C THR A 249 73.56 -11.84 -22.49
N ARG A 250 74.70 -12.07 -23.15
CA ARG A 250 75.92 -11.28 -22.91
C ARG A 250 75.72 -9.80 -23.28
N GLU A 251 74.90 -9.51 -24.28
CA GLU A 251 74.56 -8.15 -24.70
C GLU A 251 73.80 -7.41 -23.59
N GLU A 252 72.82 -8.05 -22.96
CA GLU A 252 72.10 -7.48 -21.82
C GLU A 252 73.02 -7.19 -20.64
N ILE A 253 73.97 -8.08 -20.35
CA ILE A 253 74.96 -7.87 -19.28
C ILE A 253 75.83 -6.66 -19.59
N VAL A 254 76.38 -6.57 -20.81
CA VAL A 254 77.26 -5.47 -21.20
C VAL A 254 76.51 -4.13 -21.24
N ASN A 255 75.27 -4.11 -21.74
CA ASN A 255 74.43 -2.91 -21.77
C ASN A 255 74.04 -2.45 -20.35
N ALA A 256 73.89 -3.37 -19.41
CA ALA A 256 73.62 -3.04 -18.01
C ALA A 256 74.89 -2.61 -17.23
N CYS A 257 76.08 -3.02 -17.67
CA CYS A 257 77.39 -2.70 -17.07
C CYS A 257 77.90 -1.28 -17.37
N GLY A 258 77.01 -0.31 -17.57
CA GLY A 258 77.38 1.08 -17.86
C GLY A 258 78.22 1.75 -16.76
N VAL A 259 78.80 2.91 -17.08
CA VAL A 259 79.61 3.72 -16.16
C VAL A 259 78.71 4.73 -15.44
N GLU A 260 78.91 4.92 -14.13
CA GLU A 260 78.22 5.96 -13.35
C GLU A 260 79.00 7.27 -13.40
N ASP A 261 78.30 8.42 -13.38
CA ASP A 261 78.90 9.77 -13.48
C ASP A 261 79.98 10.08 -12.41
N ILE A 262 80.08 9.28 -11.36
CA ILE A 262 80.92 9.52 -10.16
C ILE A 262 82.13 8.58 -10.10
N HIS A 263 82.09 7.41 -10.75
CA HIS A 263 83.15 6.39 -10.70
C HIS A 263 83.28 5.64 -12.02
N ASP A 264 84.51 5.56 -12.57
CA ASP A 264 84.87 4.81 -13.80
C ASP A 264 84.78 3.26 -13.67
N GLY A 265 84.27 2.76 -12.54
CA GLY A 265 84.16 1.33 -12.26
C GLY A 265 82.76 0.78 -12.51
N THR A 266 82.65 -0.38 -13.15
CA THR A 266 81.38 -1.08 -13.33
C THR A 266 80.78 -1.53 -11.99
N ASN A 267 79.56 -1.09 -11.70
CA ASN A 267 78.81 -1.52 -10.53
C ASN A 267 78.03 -2.81 -10.82
N TYR A 268 78.66 -3.96 -10.56
CA TYR A 268 78.07 -5.29 -10.84
C TYR A 268 76.81 -5.60 -10.02
N SER A 269 76.67 -5.03 -8.81
CA SER A 269 75.46 -5.26 -7.99
C SER A 269 74.26 -4.51 -8.56
N ARG A 270 74.46 -3.25 -8.99
CA ARG A 270 73.43 -2.50 -9.72
C ARG A 270 73.06 -3.19 -11.02
N THR A 271 74.05 -3.64 -11.79
CA THR A 271 73.85 -4.39 -13.05
C THR A 271 72.95 -5.62 -12.82
N ALA A 272 73.27 -6.42 -11.80
CA ALA A 272 72.47 -7.59 -11.43
C ALA A 272 71.03 -7.23 -11.04
N CYS A 273 70.85 -6.15 -10.26
CA CYS A 273 69.51 -5.68 -9.87
C CYS A 273 68.69 -5.21 -11.07
N VAL A 274 69.27 -4.45 -11.99
CA VAL A 274 68.56 -3.95 -13.18
C VAL A 274 68.10 -5.11 -14.06
N ILE A 275 69.00 -6.07 -14.32
CA ILE A 275 68.65 -7.26 -15.11
C ILE A 275 67.59 -8.10 -14.38
N ALA A 276 67.73 -8.32 -13.07
CA ALA A 276 66.78 -9.10 -12.30
C ALA A 276 65.38 -8.46 -12.29
N VAL A 277 65.29 -7.13 -12.12
CA VAL A 277 64.02 -6.40 -12.17
C VAL A 277 63.40 -6.46 -13.56
N ALA A 278 64.18 -6.20 -14.61
CA ALA A 278 63.68 -6.25 -15.99
C ALA A 278 63.14 -7.65 -16.33
N LYS A 279 63.92 -8.72 -16.04
CA LYS A 279 63.49 -10.09 -16.28
C LYS A 279 62.29 -10.50 -15.42
N ALA A 280 62.20 -10.01 -14.19
CA ALA A 280 61.03 -10.24 -13.33
C ALA A 280 59.78 -9.56 -13.88
N CYS A 281 59.88 -8.30 -14.34
CA CYS A 281 58.78 -7.59 -14.99
C CYS A 281 58.29 -8.36 -16.24
N ASP A 282 59.19 -8.69 -17.17
CA ASP A 282 58.86 -9.46 -18.38
C ASP A 282 58.16 -10.80 -18.05
N THR A 283 58.57 -11.44 -16.95
CA THR A 283 58.05 -12.74 -16.55
C THR A 283 56.69 -12.64 -15.84
N PHE A 284 56.48 -11.63 -14.97
CA PHE A 284 55.31 -11.56 -14.09
C PHE A 284 54.18 -10.68 -14.61
N GLU A 285 54.46 -9.67 -15.41
CA GLU A 285 53.46 -8.74 -15.95
C GLU A 285 52.33 -9.45 -16.73
N PRO A 286 52.59 -10.48 -17.57
CA PRO A 286 51.53 -11.22 -18.24
C PRO A 286 50.51 -11.88 -17.29
N PHE A 287 50.93 -12.23 -16.06
CA PHE A 287 50.05 -12.87 -15.08
C PHE A 287 49.12 -11.88 -14.37
N LEU A 288 49.46 -10.60 -14.33
CA LEU A 288 48.56 -9.57 -13.80
C LEU A 288 47.33 -9.42 -14.70
N HIS A 289 47.53 -9.51 -16.02
CA HIS A 289 46.46 -9.42 -17.02
C HIS A 289 45.61 -10.70 -17.13
N GLN A 290 46.10 -11.85 -16.67
CA GLN A 290 45.32 -13.10 -16.63
C GLN A 290 44.22 -13.09 -15.55
N VAL A 291 44.31 -12.18 -14.57
CA VAL A 291 43.38 -12.08 -13.43
C VAL A 291 42.55 -10.79 -13.50
N GLU A 292 42.49 -10.14 -14.66
CA GLU A 292 41.66 -8.95 -14.83
C GLU A 292 40.16 -9.29 -14.78
N PHE A 293 39.45 -8.54 -13.94
CA PHE A 293 38.01 -8.33 -14.02
C PHE A 293 37.65 -7.50 -15.25
#